data_AF-A0A530QTZ0-F1
#
_entry.id   AF-A0A530QTZ0-F1
#
_cell.length_a   1.000
_cell.length_b   1.000
_cell.length_c   1.000
_cell.angle_alpha   90.00
_cell.angle_beta   90.00
_cell.angle_gamma   90.00
#
_symmetry.space_group_name_H-M   'P 1'
#
loop_
_entity.id
_entity.type
_entity.pdbx_description
1 polymer ?
#
loop_
_entity_poly.entity_id
_entity_poly.type
_entity_poly.pdbx_seq_one_letter_code
_entity_poly.pdbx_strand_id
1 'polypeptide(L)'
;LKRLGLENVITDLMPLDTFPPAPGQGAICIESRIGDLDVEKMLTAIHDLPTGQALACERAFLAALDGSCRTPIAGHATISGGTVVFAGLIISPDGTQSHEVKAEGPVQDAAHIGEDAARTVRAKAGEKFFDGWV
;
A
#
# COMPACT_ATOMS: atom_id res chain seq x y z
N LEU A 1 11.35 -12.53 7.70
CA LEU A 1 12.23 -13.71 7.50
C LEU A 1 13.62 -13.32 7.01
N LYS A 2 13.76 -12.67 5.83
CA LYS A 2 15.07 -12.21 5.31
C LYS A 2 15.92 -11.41 6.32
N ARG A 3 15.33 -10.37 6.95
CA ARG A 3 16.02 -9.56 7.97
C ARG A 3 16.53 -10.36 9.20
N LEU A 4 15.97 -11.55 9.44
CA LEU A 4 16.35 -12.43 10.55
C LEU A 4 17.28 -13.57 10.11
N GLY A 5 17.67 -13.65 8.83
CA GLY A 5 18.45 -14.77 8.29
C GLY A 5 17.71 -16.11 8.27
N LEU A 6 16.37 -16.08 8.31
CA LEU A 6 15.51 -17.27 8.35
C LEU A 6 14.86 -17.56 6.98
N GLU A 7 15.57 -17.32 5.87
CA GLU A 7 15.02 -17.60 4.54
C GLU A 7 14.73 -19.08 4.30
N ASN A 8 15.47 -19.97 4.95
CA ASN A 8 15.32 -21.42 4.88
C ASN A 8 13.97 -21.93 5.43
N VAL A 9 13.21 -21.10 6.14
CA VAL A 9 11.87 -21.46 6.64
C VAL A 9 10.75 -21.10 5.65
N ILE A 10 11.05 -20.34 4.58
CA ILE A 10 10.08 -19.98 3.55
C ILE A 10 9.76 -21.24 2.75
N THR A 11 8.53 -21.72 2.84
CA THR A 11 8.05 -22.89 2.08
C THR A 11 7.53 -22.51 0.70
N ASP A 12 6.99 -21.30 0.55
CA ASP A 12 6.49 -20.77 -0.70
C ASP A 12 6.52 -19.23 -0.70
N LEU A 13 6.71 -18.64 -1.88
CA LEU A 13 6.58 -17.20 -2.11
C LEU A 13 5.32 -16.95 -2.91
N MET A 14 4.31 -16.43 -2.24
CA MET A 14 3.00 -16.24 -2.84
C MET A 14 3.05 -15.20 -3.98
N PRO A 15 2.45 -15.49 -5.15
CA PRO A 15 2.38 -14.55 -6.27
C PRO A 15 1.63 -13.26 -5.90
N LEU A 16 2.15 -12.11 -6.34
CA LEU A 16 1.58 -10.78 -6.03
C LEU A 16 0.18 -10.55 -6.61
N ASP A 17 -0.13 -11.22 -7.72
CA ASP A 17 -1.45 -11.17 -8.37
C ASP A 17 -2.51 -11.97 -7.62
N THR A 18 -2.10 -12.94 -6.81
CA THR A 18 -2.98 -13.86 -6.09
C THR A 18 -3.04 -13.54 -4.59
N PHE A 19 -1.93 -13.07 -4.01
CA PHE A 19 -1.81 -12.71 -2.59
C PHE A 19 -1.08 -11.37 -2.46
N PRO A 20 -1.72 -10.26 -2.87
CA PRO A 20 -1.11 -8.95 -2.78
C PRO A 20 -0.80 -8.59 -1.31
N PRO A 21 0.32 -7.89 -1.06
CA PRO A 21 0.75 -7.58 0.30
C PRO A 21 -0.10 -6.49 0.95
N ALA A 22 0.01 -6.38 2.28
CA ALA A 22 -0.48 -5.22 3.00
C ALA A 22 0.24 -3.93 2.50
N PRO A 23 -0.45 -2.77 2.47
CA PRO A 23 0.18 -1.50 2.15
C PRO A 23 1.44 -1.24 2.97
N GLY A 24 2.56 -0.97 2.29
CA GLY A 24 3.87 -0.70 2.86
C GLY A 24 4.63 -1.92 3.39
N GLN A 25 4.18 -3.14 3.12
CA GLN A 25 4.87 -4.35 3.54
C GLN A 25 6.32 -4.38 3.03
N GLY A 26 7.26 -4.54 3.96
CA GLY A 26 8.69 -4.63 3.64
C GLY A 26 9.44 -3.30 3.72
N ALA A 27 8.75 -2.15 3.64
CA ALA A 27 9.37 -0.86 3.87
C ALA A 27 9.69 -0.62 5.36
N ILE A 28 10.67 0.24 5.64
CA ILE A 28 10.91 0.80 6.98
C ILE A 28 10.69 2.31 6.87
N CYS A 29 9.79 2.83 7.69
CA CYS A 29 9.54 4.27 7.78
C CYS A 29 10.18 4.81 9.06
N ILE A 30 10.65 6.05 9.01
CA ILE A 30 11.15 6.78 10.17
C ILE A 30 10.26 8.00 10.36
N GLU A 31 9.73 8.18 11.56
CA GLU A 31 8.98 9.37 11.95
C GLU A 31 9.92 10.34 12.69
N SER A 32 9.84 11.61 12.34
CA SER A 32 10.57 12.69 12.99
C SER A 32 9.63 13.84 13.34
N ARG A 33 10.12 14.77 14.16
CA ARG A 33 9.38 15.99 14.50
C ARG A 33 9.34 16.91 13.28
N ILE A 34 8.16 17.45 12.98
CA ILE A 34 7.98 18.45 11.92
C ILE A 34 8.85 19.68 12.20
N GLY A 35 9.64 20.11 11.21
CA GLY A 35 10.49 21.31 11.29
C GLY A 35 11.87 21.08 11.91
N ASP A 36 12.23 19.84 12.25
CA ASP A 36 13.58 19.49 12.68
C ASP A 36 14.50 19.34 11.45
N LEU A 37 15.01 20.48 10.97
CA LEU A 37 15.81 20.57 9.74
C LEU A 37 17.10 19.75 9.79
N ASP A 38 17.65 19.48 10.98
CA ASP A 38 18.88 18.70 11.10
C ASP A 38 18.59 17.21 10.96
N VAL A 39 17.48 16.72 11.53
CA VAL A 39 17.01 15.35 11.28
C VAL A 39 16.57 15.18 9.82
N GLU A 40 15.86 16.13 9.23
CA GLU A 40 15.43 16.07 7.82
C GLU A 40 16.60 15.91 6.84
N LYS A 41 17.71 16.62 7.07
CA LYS A 41 18.94 16.46 6.27
C LYS A 41 19.50 15.04 6.37
N MET A 42 19.51 14.44 7.57
CA MET A 42 19.99 13.07 7.77
C MET A 42 19.09 12.05 7.09
N LEU A 43 17.76 12.21 7.20
CA LEU A 43 16.79 11.29 6.61
C LEU A 43 16.82 11.34 5.08
N THR A 44 17.05 12.52 4.49
CA THR A 44 17.17 12.68 3.03
C THR A 44 18.27 11.77 2.46
N ALA A 45 19.39 11.59 3.18
CA ALA A 45 20.51 10.78 2.72
C ALA A 45 20.21 9.27 2.63
N ILE A 46 19.20 8.79 3.36
CA ILE A 46 18.80 7.37 3.41
C ILE A 46 17.42 7.12 2.78
N HIS A 47 16.80 8.16 2.21
CA HIS A 47 15.49 8.04 1.59
C HIS A 47 15.60 7.38 0.21
N ASP A 48 14.97 6.22 0.06
CA ASP A 48 14.76 5.60 -1.24
C ASP A 48 13.54 6.23 -1.93
N LEU A 49 13.80 7.11 -2.89
CA LEU A 49 12.76 7.90 -3.57
C LEU A 49 11.69 7.02 -4.25
N PRO A 50 12.02 5.95 -5.02
CA PRO A 50 11.02 5.09 -5.62
C PRO A 50 10.12 4.40 -4.58
N THR A 51 10.69 3.89 -3.48
CA THR A 51 9.90 3.32 -2.38
C THR A 51 9.00 4.37 -1.74
N GLY A 52 9.50 5.59 -1.54
CA GLY A 52 8.69 6.71 -1.02
C GLY A 52 7.48 7.03 -1.90
N GLN A 53 7.67 7.05 -3.22
CA GLN A 53 6.59 7.29 -4.19
C GLN A 53 5.57 6.14 -4.22
N ALA A 54 6.03 4.89 -4.23
CA ALA A 54 5.15 3.73 -4.13
C ALA A 54 4.32 3.76 -2.83
N LEU A 55 4.95 4.04 -1.69
CA LEU A 55 4.29 4.18 -0.39
C LEU A 55 3.27 5.31 -0.36
N ALA A 56 3.53 6.42 -1.06
CA ALA A 56 2.56 7.51 -1.14
C ALA A 56 1.24 7.04 -1.76
N CYS A 57 1.30 6.24 -2.83
CA CYS A 57 0.12 5.61 -3.44
C CYS A 57 -0.56 4.61 -2.49
N GLU A 58 0.19 3.67 -1.94
CA GLU A 58 -0.34 2.60 -1.09
C GLU A 58 -1.01 3.14 0.19
N ARG A 59 -0.38 4.14 0.84
CA ARG A 59 -0.91 4.75 2.07
C ARG A 59 -2.13 5.62 1.79
N ALA A 60 -2.14 6.34 0.68
CA ALA A 60 -3.30 7.16 0.30
C ALA A 60 -4.52 6.27 -0.03
N PHE A 61 -4.30 5.14 -0.70
CA PHE A 61 -5.31 4.11 -0.90
C PHE A 61 -5.88 3.58 0.43
N LEU A 62 -4.99 3.18 1.36
CA LEU A 62 -5.40 2.68 2.67
C LEU A 62 -6.19 3.73 3.47
N ALA A 63 -5.71 4.97 3.51
CA ALA A 63 -6.32 6.06 4.26
C ALA A 63 -7.70 6.45 3.69
N ALA A 64 -7.86 6.48 2.37
CA ALA A 64 -9.14 6.81 1.73
C ALA A 64 -10.23 5.73 1.93
N LEU A 65 -9.83 4.51 2.28
CA LEU A 65 -10.73 3.42 2.69
C LEU A 65 -11.00 3.38 4.19
N ASP A 66 -10.46 4.33 4.97
CA ASP A 66 -10.46 4.31 6.44
C ASP A 66 -9.91 2.99 7.00
N GLY A 67 -8.91 2.44 6.31
CA GLY A 67 -8.31 1.14 6.62
C GLY A 67 -7.28 1.20 7.74
N SER A 68 -7.06 0.04 8.37
CA SER A 68 -6.05 -0.16 9.41
C SER A 68 -5.30 -1.47 9.23
N CYS A 69 -4.39 -1.79 10.15
CA CYS A 69 -3.71 -3.09 10.15
C CYS A 69 -4.66 -4.29 10.38
N ARG A 70 -5.92 -4.04 10.74
CA ARG A 70 -6.93 -5.07 11.01
C ARG A 70 -7.94 -5.23 9.88
N THR A 71 -7.95 -4.32 8.90
CA THR A 71 -8.88 -4.39 7.78
C THR A 71 -8.32 -5.27 6.68
N PRO A 72 -9.15 -6.12 6.04
CA PRO A 72 -8.75 -7.01 4.94
C PRO A 72 -8.51 -6.24 3.63
N ILE A 73 -7.45 -5.43 3.62
CA ILE A 73 -7.03 -4.56 2.52
C ILE A 73 -5.58 -4.90 2.14
N ALA A 74 -5.38 -5.11 0.84
CA ALA A 74 -4.06 -5.22 0.23
C ALA A 74 -3.85 -4.10 -0.80
N GLY A 75 -2.61 -3.67 -0.94
CA GLY A 75 -2.22 -2.58 -1.84
C GLY A 75 -0.73 -2.62 -2.12
N HIS A 76 -0.38 -2.65 -3.40
CA HIS A 76 1.00 -2.74 -3.85
C HIS A 76 1.23 -1.85 -5.06
N ALA A 77 2.17 -0.92 -4.93
CA ALA A 77 2.61 -0.03 -5.99
C ALA A 77 4.05 -0.35 -6.39
N THR A 78 4.34 -0.29 -7.69
CA THR A 78 5.71 -0.33 -8.20
C THR A 78 5.97 0.89 -9.08
N ILE A 79 7.22 1.33 -9.12
CA ILE A 79 7.65 2.45 -9.97
C ILE A 79 8.47 1.91 -11.14
N SER A 80 8.05 2.21 -12.36
CA SER A 80 8.78 1.87 -13.58
C SER A 80 8.77 3.05 -14.55
N GLY A 81 9.95 3.57 -14.90
CA GLY A 81 10.08 4.61 -15.92
C GLY A 81 9.31 5.92 -15.63
N GLY A 82 9.13 6.28 -14.36
CA GLY A 82 8.33 7.46 -13.98
C GLY A 82 6.82 7.22 -13.91
N THR A 83 6.40 5.95 -14.01
CA THR A 83 5.01 5.52 -13.88
C THR A 83 4.83 4.68 -12.62
N VAL A 84 3.79 4.99 -11.85
CA VAL A 84 3.24 4.14 -10.79
C VAL A 84 2.36 3.08 -11.43
N VAL A 85 2.56 1.83 -11.05
CA VAL A 85 1.66 0.72 -11.35
C VAL A 85 1.14 0.18 -10.02
N PHE A 86 -0.15 0.38 -9.78
CA PHE A 86 -0.82 0.04 -8.52
C PHE A 86 -1.84 -1.08 -8.71
N ALA A 87 -1.86 -2.01 -7.75
CA ALA A 87 -2.91 -3.00 -7.58
C ALA A 87 -3.41 -2.98 -6.13
N GLY A 88 -4.73 -2.96 -5.96
CA GLY A 88 -5.41 -2.98 -4.67
C GLY A 88 -6.50 -4.04 -4.63
N LEU A 89 -6.75 -4.58 -3.44
CA LEU A 89 -7.74 -5.61 -3.18
C LEU A 89 -8.41 -5.33 -1.82
N ILE A 90 -9.73 -5.40 -1.77
CA ILE A 90 -10.51 -5.44 -0.52
C ILE A 90 -11.32 -6.72 -0.47
N ILE A 91 -11.43 -7.33 0.72
CA ILE A 91 -12.13 -8.60 0.93
C ILE A 91 -13.10 -8.42 2.11
N SER A 92 -14.28 -9.05 2.10
CA SER A 92 -15.14 -9.05 3.27
C SER A 92 -14.47 -9.83 4.43
N PRO A 93 -14.79 -9.54 5.71
CA PRO A 93 -14.16 -10.23 6.84
C PRO A 93 -14.37 -11.76 6.85
N ASP A 94 -15.48 -12.22 6.26
CA ASP A 94 -15.78 -13.65 6.08
C ASP A 94 -15.17 -14.27 4.82
N GLY A 95 -14.48 -13.48 3.99
CA GLY A 95 -13.83 -13.91 2.75
C GLY A 95 -14.76 -14.18 1.57
N THR A 96 -16.07 -13.95 1.71
CA THR A 96 -17.07 -14.33 0.69
C THR A 96 -17.17 -13.35 -0.49
N GLN A 97 -16.72 -12.11 -0.29
CA GLN A 97 -16.73 -11.07 -1.31
C GLN A 97 -15.35 -10.44 -1.45
N SER A 98 -14.94 -10.15 -2.67
CA SER A 98 -13.69 -9.45 -2.96
C SER A 98 -13.84 -8.48 -4.13
N HIS A 99 -13.11 -7.38 -4.06
CA HIS A 99 -13.08 -6.36 -5.11
C HIS A 99 -11.66 -5.89 -5.37
N GLU A 100 -11.26 -5.96 -6.64
CA GLU A 100 -9.95 -5.54 -7.11
C GLU A 100 -10.00 -4.20 -7.84
N VAL A 101 -8.89 -3.48 -7.76
CA VAL A 101 -8.63 -2.26 -8.53
C VAL A 101 -7.19 -2.25 -9.02
N LYS A 102 -7.00 -1.78 -10.25
CA LYS A 102 -5.70 -1.49 -10.83
C LYS A 102 -5.70 -0.04 -11.27
N ALA A 103 -4.58 0.64 -11.09
CA ALA A 103 -4.41 2.01 -11.54
C ALA A 103 -2.97 2.22 -12.00
N GLU A 104 -2.80 3.13 -12.95
CA GLU A 104 -1.49 3.53 -13.44
C GLU A 104 -1.48 5.03 -13.74
N GLY A 105 -0.32 5.64 -13.60
CA GLY A 105 -0.17 7.07 -13.84
C GLY A 105 1.22 7.56 -13.45
N PRO A 106 1.50 8.84 -13.64
CA PRO A 106 2.84 9.36 -13.44
C PRO A 106 3.17 9.47 -11.94
N VAL A 107 4.47 9.32 -11.59
CA VAL A 107 4.93 9.25 -10.19
C VAL A 107 4.63 10.48 -9.34
N GLN A 108 4.49 11.66 -9.95
CA GLN A 108 4.11 12.86 -9.20
C GLN A 108 2.67 12.80 -8.65
N ASP A 109 1.82 11.97 -9.24
CA ASP A 109 0.41 11.81 -8.86
C ASP A 109 0.19 10.58 -7.97
N ALA A 110 1.26 9.95 -7.46
CA ALA A 110 1.18 8.67 -6.75
C ALA A 110 0.10 8.63 -5.64
N ALA A 111 0.06 9.64 -4.77
CA ALA A 111 -0.96 9.71 -3.71
C ALA A 111 -2.37 9.81 -4.30
N HIS A 112 -2.58 10.68 -5.29
CA HIS A 112 -3.87 10.86 -5.95
C HIS A 112 -4.34 9.58 -6.64
N ILE A 113 -3.44 8.86 -7.31
CA ILE A 113 -3.71 7.54 -7.90
C ILE A 113 -4.24 6.56 -6.84
N GLY A 114 -3.64 6.55 -5.65
CA GLY A 114 -4.09 5.73 -4.53
C GLY A 114 -5.49 6.11 -4.05
N GLU A 115 -5.77 7.40 -3.88
CA GLU A 115 -7.09 7.90 -3.47
C GLU A 115 -8.18 7.55 -4.51
N ASP A 116 -7.87 7.70 -5.79
CA ASP A 116 -8.78 7.39 -6.90
C ASP A 116 -9.09 5.90 -6.98
N ALA A 117 -8.08 5.07 -6.78
CA ALA A 117 -8.24 3.62 -6.70
C ALA A 117 -9.14 3.22 -5.53
N ALA A 118 -9.00 3.88 -4.36
CA ALA A 118 -9.85 3.66 -3.20
C ALA A 118 -11.31 4.03 -3.49
N ARG A 119 -11.55 5.20 -4.08
CA ARG A 119 -12.92 5.62 -4.49
C ARG A 119 -13.52 4.64 -5.50
N THR A 120 -12.72 4.18 -6.46
CA THR A 120 -13.13 3.23 -7.50
C THR A 120 -13.55 1.90 -6.88
N VAL A 121 -12.71 1.31 -6.00
CA VAL A 121 -13.02 0.00 -5.42
C VAL A 121 -14.19 0.08 -4.44
N ARG A 122 -14.31 1.18 -3.68
CA ARG A 122 -15.46 1.43 -2.78
C ARG A 122 -16.77 1.53 -3.55
N ALA A 123 -16.77 2.24 -4.69
CA ALA A 123 -17.96 2.36 -5.54
C ALA A 123 -18.37 0.99 -6.13
N LYS A 124 -17.40 0.13 -6.49
CA LYS A 124 -17.67 -1.23 -6.96
C LYS A 124 -18.23 -2.14 -5.87
N ALA A 125 -17.71 -2.03 -4.65
CA ALA A 125 -18.13 -2.85 -3.53
C ALA A 125 -19.51 -2.46 -2.97
N GLY A 126 -19.85 -1.17 -3.08
CA GLY A 126 -21.08 -0.61 -2.51
C GLY A 126 -20.95 -0.33 -1.01
N GLU A 127 -21.86 0.51 -0.50
CA GLU A 127 -21.75 1.05 0.87
C GLU A 127 -21.79 -0.03 1.96
N LYS A 128 -22.59 -1.07 1.76
CA LYS A 128 -22.79 -2.16 2.73
C LYS A 128 -21.61 -3.11 2.86
N PHE A 129 -20.64 -3.07 1.94
CA PHE A 129 -19.49 -3.98 1.97
C PHE A 129 -18.61 -3.80 3.20
N PHE A 130 -18.53 -2.56 3.69
CA PHE A 130 -17.72 -2.19 4.85
C PHE A 130 -18.49 -2.37 6.17
N ASP A 131 -19.74 -2.83 6.12
CA ASP A 131 -20.51 -3.17 7.32
C ASP A 131 -19.79 -4.32 8.04
N GLY A 132 -19.49 -4.13 9.33
CA GLY A 132 -18.84 -5.16 10.15
C GLY A 132 -17.30 -5.17 10.10
N TRP A 133 -16.66 -4.14 9.52
CA TRP A 133 -15.20 -3.93 9.59
C TRP A 133 -14.71 -3.41 10.96
N VAL A 134 -15.47 -3.65 12.04
CA VAL A 134 -15.21 -3.17 13.41
C VAL A 134 -14.27 -4.10 14.17
#